data_AF-A0A5B0NZP2-F1
#
_entry.id   AF-A0A5B0NZP2-F1
#
_cell.length_a   1.000
_cell.length_b   1.000
_cell.length_c   1.000
_cell.angle_alpha   90.00
_cell.angle_beta   90.00
_cell.angle_gamma   90.00
#
_symmetry.space_group_name_H-M   'P 1'
#
loop_
_entity.id
_entity.type
_entity.pdbx_description
1 polymer ?
#
loop_
_entity_poly.entity_id
_entity_poly.type
_entity_poly.pdbx_seq_one_letter_code
_entity_poly.pdbx_strand_id
1 'polypeptide(L)'
;MPRLARSNRAAPSHTRATQDTNPIRFEGRVTRQVGAWAQVSDLAGFQARCQAVVHQVDDLLQYVVERPLTKDADLGFRPFQNLIPVIKLSRLFLNKLSRVSSDKPHPFSEVSPDELTTLIKAIVRLPDKINTFINRMEDHFSRIGVVYSEKVFDILDHLQRPIKIVKHLLDHPESPQGLHLQYRRWIDVWNSHLCRAGCRASRPHVTWKNDIHRSY
;
A
#
# COMPACT_ATOMS: atom_id res chain seq x y z
N MET A 1 -50.15 -2.88 53.62
CA MET A 1 -50.50 -2.32 52.29
C MET A 1 -50.81 -0.84 52.49
N PRO A 2 -50.24 0.15 51.76
CA PRO A 2 -49.28 0.15 50.63
C PRO A 2 -47.91 0.81 50.97
N ARG A 3 -46.78 0.21 50.57
CA ARG A 3 -45.88 0.53 49.42
C ARG A 3 -45.19 1.92 49.45
N LEU A 4 -43.99 1.95 50.04
CA LEU A 4 -42.93 2.94 49.77
C LEU A 4 -42.25 2.60 48.43
N ALA A 5 -42.34 3.50 47.45
CA ALA A 5 -41.60 3.41 46.20
C ALA A 5 -40.18 3.98 46.41
N ARG A 6 -39.18 3.10 46.43
CA ARG A 6 -37.75 3.45 46.31
C ARG A 6 -37.45 3.80 44.86
N SER A 7 -37.07 5.05 44.61
CA SER A 7 -36.50 5.50 43.35
C SER A 7 -35.04 5.02 43.26
N ASN A 8 -34.80 3.92 42.55
CA ASN A 8 -33.45 3.46 42.20
C ASN A 8 -33.03 4.13 40.89
N ARG A 9 -32.26 5.21 40.98
CA ARG A 9 -31.54 5.78 39.84
C ARG A 9 -30.24 4.98 39.67
N ALA A 10 -30.29 3.92 38.87
CA ALA A 10 -29.09 3.20 38.45
C ALA A 10 -28.33 4.05 37.44
N ALA A 11 -27.10 4.42 37.78
CA ALA A 11 -26.14 5.03 36.87
C ALA A 11 -25.75 4.03 35.77
N PRO A 12 -25.63 4.45 34.50
CA PRO A 12 -25.08 3.57 33.47
C PRO A 12 -23.61 3.30 33.79
N SER A 13 -23.35 2.03 34.09
CA SER A 13 -22.01 1.49 34.30
C SER A 13 -21.25 1.61 32.98
N HIS A 14 -20.20 2.43 32.96
CA HIS A 14 -19.22 2.47 31.90
C HIS A 14 -18.59 1.07 31.78
N THR A 15 -19.12 0.26 30.87
CA THR A 15 -18.50 -0.98 30.45
C THR A 15 -17.28 -0.59 29.63
N ARG A 16 -16.13 -0.77 30.28
CA ARG A 16 -14.79 -0.65 29.73
C ARG A 16 -14.71 -1.56 28.51
N ALA A 17 -14.85 -0.98 27.31
CA ALA A 17 -14.48 -1.65 26.08
C ALA A 17 -12.96 -1.87 26.15
N THR A 18 -12.57 -3.12 26.35
CA THR A 18 -11.22 -3.60 26.10
C THR A 18 -10.88 -3.28 24.66
N GLN A 19 -10.13 -2.19 24.47
CA GLN A 19 -9.41 -1.90 23.24
C GLN A 19 -8.36 -3.00 23.07
N ASP A 20 -8.76 -4.07 22.41
CA ASP A 20 -7.87 -5.04 21.81
C ASP A 20 -7.33 -4.45 20.48
N THR A 21 -6.73 -3.26 20.58
CA THR A 21 -5.97 -2.63 19.50
C THR A 21 -4.60 -3.29 19.48
N ASN A 22 -4.54 -4.49 18.91
CA ASN A 22 -3.29 -5.01 18.40
C ASN A 22 -3.00 -4.29 17.08
N PRO A 23 -2.06 -3.32 17.00
CA PRO A 23 -1.56 -2.85 15.72
C PRO A 23 -0.96 -4.06 15.02
N ILE A 24 -1.25 -4.25 13.72
CA ILE A 24 -0.70 -5.41 13.02
C ILE A 24 0.82 -5.28 13.02
N ARG A 25 1.47 -6.14 13.80
CA ARG A 25 2.92 -6.14 14.03
C ARG A 25 3.62 -6.80 12.84
N PHE A 26 3.56 -6.16 11.67
CA PHE A 26 4.32 -6.58 10.48
C PHE A 26 5.82 -6.27 10.60
N GLU A 27 6.19 -5.28 11.43
CA GLU A 27 7.58 -4.81 11.58
C GLU A 27 8.58 -5.92 12.02
N GLY A 28 8.11 -6.96 12.69
CA GLY A 28 8.94 -8.07 13.17
C GLY A 28 9.25 -9.18 12.15
N ARG A 29 8.48 -9.29 11.05
CA ARG A 29 8.72 -10.32 10.03
C ARG A 29 9.84 -9.93 9.05
N VAL A 30 10.05 -8.64 8.81
CA VAL A 30 10.71 -8.20 7.58
C VAL A 30 12.21 -7.95 7.70
N THR A 31 12.71 -7.49 8.85
CA THR A 31 14.17 -7.37 9.06
C THR A 31 14.89 -8.72 9.04
N ARG A 32 14.23 -9.80 9.48
CA ARG A 32 14.73 -11.18 9.32
C ARG A 32 14.60 -11.71 7.89
N GLN A 33 13.62 -11.24 7.11
CA GLN A 33 13.43 -11.69 5.73
C GLN A 33 14.43 -11.05 4.76
N VAL A 34 14.77 -9.75 4.88
CA VAL A 34 15.69 -9.10 3.92
C VAL A 34 17.06 -9.77 3.86
N GLY A 35 17.56 -10.35 4.97
CA GLY A 35 18.80 -11.14 5.00
C GLY A 35 18.68 -12.54 4.39
N ALA A 36 17.51 -13.19 4.51
CA ALA A 36 17.27 -14.54 3.99
C ALA A 36 16.99 -14.59 2.47
N TRP A 37 16.86 -13.43 1.81
CA TRP A 37 16.50 -13.32 0.39
C TRP A 37 17.69 -12.92 -0.48
N ALA A 38 18.90 -12.96 0.08
CA ALA A 38 20.10 -12.34 -0.47
C ALA A 38 20.69 -13.02 -1.72
N GLN A 39 20.18 -14.19 -2.14
CA GLN A 39 20.55 -14.77 -3.43
C GLN A 39 19.31 -15.25 -4.17
N VAL A 40 19.09 -14.69 -5.36
CA VAL A 40 18.22 -15.28 -6.37
C VAL A 40 19.14 -15.72 -7.49
N SER A 41 19.19 -17.03 -7.71
CA SER A 41 20.07 -17.65 -8.70
C SER A 41 19.44 -17.68 -10.09
N ASP A 42 18.11 -17.48 -10.20
CA ASP A 42 17.38 -17.61 -11.45
C ASP A 42 16.04 -16.84 -11.49
N LEU A 43 15.43 -16.82 -12.67
CA LEU A 43 14.13 -16.19 -12.91
C LEU A 43 12.99 -16.81 -12.07
N ALA A 44 13.04 -18.12 -11.82
CA ALA A 44 12.02 -18.81 -11.03
C ALA A 44 12.01 -18.30 -9.58
N GLY A 45 13.18 -18.14 -8.97
CA GLY A 45 13.35 -17.51 -7.66
C GLY A 45 12.82 -16.08 -7.65
N PHE A 46 13.11 -15.30 -8.70
CA PHE A 46 12.56 -13.93 -8.85
C PHE A 46 11.03 -13.91 -8.86
N GLN A 47 10.41 -14.78 -9.65
CA GLN A 47 8.95 -14.87 -9.76
C GLN A 47 8.30 -15.31 -8.44
N ALA A 48 8.88 -16.31 -7.77
CA ALA A 48 8.42 -16.77 -6.46
C ALA A 48 8.49 -15.65 -5.42
N ARG A 49 9.55 -14.83 -5.43
CA ARG A 49 9.65 -13.65 -4.55
C ARG A 49 8.60 -12.61 -4.87
N CYS A 50 8.35 -12.32 -6.15
CA CYS A 50 7.28 -11.39 -6.54
C CYS A 50 5.92 -11.88 -6.03
N GLN A 51 5.62 -13.17 -6.16
CA GLN A 51 4.38 -13.77 -5.63
C GLN A 51 4.28 -13.66 -4.10
N ALA A 52 5.35 -13.93 -3.36
CA ALA A 52 5.37 -13.75 -1.91
C ALA A 52 5.06 -12.30 -1.51
N VAL A 53 5.54 -11.31 -2.26
CA VAL A 53 5.24 -9.88 -2.04
C VAL A 53 3.80 -9.55 -2.44
N VAL A 54 3.26 -10.15 -3.51
CA VAL A 54 1.82 -10.02 -3.88
C VAL A 54 0.94 -10.39 -2.71
N HIS A 55 1.18 -11.53 -2.06
CA HIS A 55 0.39 -11.96 -0.90
C HIS A 55 0.41 -10.93 0.24
N GLN A 56 1.58 -10.38 0.57
CA GLN A 56 1.67 -9.33 1.60
C GLN A 56 0.91 -8.06 1.21
N VAL A 57 0.95 -7.67 -0.07
CA VAL A 57 0.18 -6.52 -0.58
C VAL A 57 -1.32 -6.82 -0.57
N ASP A 58 -1.74 -8.07 -0.81
CA ASP A 58 -3.14 -8.49 -0.73
C ASP A 58 -3.66 -8.44 0.72
N ASP A 59 -2.87 -8.86 1.70
CA ASP A 59 -3.22 -8.72 3.13
C ASP A 59 -3.45 -7.24 3.51
N LEU A 60 -2.58 -6.34 3.03
CA LEU A 60 -2.71 -4.90 3.26
C LEU A 60 -3.91 -4.30 2.52
N LEU A 61 -4.20 -4.78 1.31
CA LEU A 61 -5.38 -4.37 0.55
C LEU A 61 -6.67 -4.79 1.27
N GLN A 62 -6.72 -6.02 1.75
CA GLN A 62 -7.85 -6.54 2.53
C GLN A 62 -8.05 -5.70 3.79
N TYR A 63 -6.98 -5.42 4.52
CA TYR A 63 -7.02 -4.58 5.72
C TYR A 63 -7.70 -3.22 5.47
N VAL A 64 -7.24 -2.46 4.47
CA VAL A 64 -7.78 -1.11 4.21
C VAL A 64 -9.22 -1.13 3.69
N VAL A 65 -9.68 -2.25 3.15
CA VAL A 65 -11.06 -2.45 2.69
C VAL A 65 -11.98 -2.80 3.87
N GLU A 66 -11.55 -3.70 4.74
CA GLU A 66 -12.33 -4.16 5.89
C GLU A 66 -12.38 -3.14 7.03
N ARG A 67 -11.38 -2.28 7.13
CA ARG A 67 -11.26 -1.25 8.17
C ARG A 67 -11.17 0.14 7.57
N PRO A 68 -12.24 0.63 6.91
CA PRO A 68 -12.21 1.96 6.31
C PRO A 68 -12.04 3.02 7.39
N LEU A 69 -11.11 3.95 7.17
CA LEU A 69 -10.98 5.14 8.01
C LEU A 69 -12.09 6.13 7.63
N THR A 70 -13.04 6.36 8.54
CA THR A 70 -14.22 7.23 8.32
C THR A 70 -14.39 8.24 9.45
N LYS A 71 -15.05 9.36 9.14
CA LYS A 71 -15.43 10.38 10.11
C LYS A 71 -16.92 10.64 9.98
N ASP A 72 -17.69 10.40 11.04
CA ASP A 72 -19.16 10.49 10.99
C ASP A 72 -19.67 11.86 10.51
N ALA A 73 -18.95 12.93 10.85
CA ALA A 73 -19.28 14.29 10.48
C ALA A 73 -18.86 14.69 9.06
N ASP A 74 -18.13 13.84 8.33
CA ASP A 74 -17.64 14.11 6.97
C ASP A 74 -17.68 12.85 6.11
N LEU A 75 -18.76 12.70 5.35
CA LEU A 75 -18.98 11.56 4.44
C LEU A 75 -17.92 11.49 3.31
N GLY A 76 -17.23 12.60 3.02
CA GLY A 76 -16.14 12.68 2.05
C GLY A 76 -14.77 12.30 2.62
N PHE A 77 -14.64 12.15 3.94
CA PHE A 77 -13.42 11.72 4.60
C PHE A 77 -13.23 10.21 4.45
N ARG A 78 -12.54 9.81 3.38
CA ARG A 78 -12.31 8.40 3.03
C ARG A 78 -10.87 8.14 2.56
N PRO A 79 -9.87 8.43 3.40
CA PRO A 79 -8.48 8.44 2.96
C PRO A 79 -7.97 7.04 2.58
N PHE A 80 -8.46 5.97 3.21
CA PHE A 80 -8.16 4.59 2.77
C PHE A 80 -8.76 4.27 1.39
N GLN A 81 -9.95 4.78 1.07
CA GLN A 81 -10.53 4.58 -0.27
C GLN A 81 -9.67 5.22 -1.35
N ASN A 82 -9.03 6.35 -1.05
CA ASN A 82 -8.11 7.01 -1.95
C ASN A 82 -6.77 6.25 -2.11
N LEU A 83 -6.39 5.45 -1.10
CA LEU A 83 -5.18 4.62 -1.12
C LEU A 83 -5.37 3.29 -1.86
N ILE A 84 -6.58 2.71 -1.85
CA ILE A 84 -6.90 1.43 -2.50
C ILE A 84 -6.34 1.33 -3.94
N PRO A 85 -6.52 2.34 -4.82
CA PRO A 85 -5.96 2.28 -6.18
C PRO A 85 -4.43 2.13 -6.21
N VAL A 86 -3.69 2.75 -5.29
CA VAL A 86 -2.22 2.65 -5.21
C VAL A 86 -1.80 1.22 -4.83
N ILE A 87 -2.47 0.63 -3.84
CA ILE A 87 -2.20 -0.75 -3.39
C ILE A 87 -2.56 -1.75 -4.50
N LYS A 88 -3.71 -1.56 -5.18
CA LYS A 88 -4.11 -2.38 -6.33
C LYS A 88 -3.12 -2.30 -7.49
N LEU A 89 -2.61 -1.11 -7.80
CA LEU A 89 -1.61 -0.95 -8.85
C LEU A 89 -0.28 -1.60 -8.45
N SER A 90 0.13 -1.47 -7.19
CA SER A 90 1.30 -2.17 -6.63
C SER A 90 1.18 -3.68 -6.83
N ARG A 91 0.03 -4.26 -6.44
CA ARG A 91 -0.27 -5.68 -6.67
C ARG A 91 -0.23 -6.05 -8.15
N LEU A 92 -0.85 -5.24 -9.02
CA LEU A 92 -0.86 -5.48 -10.46
C LEU A 92 0.56 -5.49 -11.04
N PHE A 93 1.44 -4.60 -10.55
CA PHE A 93 2.83 -4.54 -10.95
C PHE A 93 3.59 -5.81 -10.59
N LEU A 94 3.48 -6.24 -9.34
CA LEU A 94 4.12 -7.46 -8.85
C LEU A 94 3.61 -8.72 -9.57
N ASN A 95 2.29 -8.79 -9.81
CA ASN A 95 1.70 -9.87 -10.59
C ASN A 95 2.24 -9.90 -12.02
N LYS A 96 2.41 -8.73 -12.64
CA LYS A 96 2.98 -8.65 -14.00
C LYS A 96 4.42 -9.15 -14.02
N LEU A 97 5.24 -8.80 -13.03
CA LEU A 97 6.62 -9.26 -12.89
C LEU A 97 6.73 -10.76 -12.59
N SER A 98 5.74 -11.33 -11.92
CA SER A 98 5.76 -12.74 -11.52
C SER A 98 5.28 -13.72 -12.59
N ARG A 99 4.60 -13.25 -13.63
CA ARG A 99 3.89 -14.11 -14.58
C ARG A 99 4.75 -14.45 -15.79
N VAL A 100 4.92 -15.75 -16.03
CA VAL A 100 5.24 -16.27 -17.36
C VAL A 100 4.00 -16.05 -18.24
N SER A 101 4.09 -15.23 -19.28
CA SER A 101 3.02 -15.16 -20.28
C SER A 101 3.03 -16.48 -21.04
N SER A 102 1.90 -17.18 -21.10
CA SER A 102 1.79 -18.62 -21.40
C SER A 102 2.45 -19.14 -22.68
N ASP A 103 2.86 -18.28 -23.61
CA ASP A 103 3.49 -18.70 -24.88
C ASP A 103 4.69 -17.83 -25.29
N LYS A 104 5.19 -16.98 -24.39
CA LYS A 104 6.31 -16.05 -24.69
C LYS A 104 7.36 -16.07 -23.58
N PRO A 105 8.66 -16.01 -23.94
CA PRO A 105 9.71 -15.91 -22.94
C PRO A 105 9.48 -14.69 -22.06
N HIS A 106 9.80 -14.82 -20.79
CA HIS A 106 9.68 -13.73 -19.84
C HIS A 106 10.59 -12.58 -20.28
N PRO A 107 10.18 -11.30 -20.15
CA PRO A 107 11.02 -10.14 -20.48
C PRO A 107 12.31 -10.04 -19.64
N PHE A 108 12.49 -10.91 -18.63
CA PHE A 108 13.70 -10.97 -17.82
C PHE A 108 14.38 -12.34 -17.89
N SER A 109 14.10 -13.13 -18.93
CA SER A 109 14.74 -14.44 -19.09
C SER A 109 16.25 -14.34 -19.33
N GLU A 110 16.69 -13.23 -19.93
CA GLU A 110 18.09 -12.94 -20.28
C GLU A 110 18.76 -11.98 -19.27
N VAL A 111 18.05 -11.57 -18.22
CA VAL A 111 18.57 -10.65 -17.21
C VAL A 111 19.47 -11.40 -16.23
N SER A 112 20.60 -10.80 -15.86
CA SER A 112 21.56 -11.44 -14.97
C SER A 112 20.99 -11.65 -13.54
N PRO A 113 21.45 -12.67 -12.80
CA PRO A 113 21.04 -12.89 -11.41
C PRO A 113 21.25 -11.68 -10.49
N ASP A 114 22.31 -10.90 -10.72
CA ASP A 114 22.64 -9.70 -9.92
C ASP A 114 21.63 -8.57 -10.15
N GLU A 115 21.19 -8.39 -11.39
CA GLU A 115 20.16 -7.43 -11.75
C GLU A 115 18.78 -7.84 -11.21
N LEU A 116 18.43 -9.12 -11.32
CA LEU A 116 17.22 -9.66 -10.69
C LEU A 116 17.25 -9.47 -9.17
N THR A 117 18.39 -9.73 -8.53
CA THR A 117 18.58 -9.50 -7.10
C THR A 117 18.41 -8.02 -6.73
N THR A 118 18.91 -7.12 -7.55
CA THR A 118 18.74 -5.66 -7.36
C THR A 118 17.27 -5.25 -7.44
N LEU A 119 16.52 -5.79 -8.40
CA LEU A 119 15.09 -5.55 -8.54
C LEU A 119 14.31 -6.11 -7.35
N ILE A 120 14.62 -7.32 -6.87
CA ILE A 120 13.99 -7.92 -5.69
C ILE A 120 14.22 -7.04 -4.46
N LYS A 121 15.46 -6.60 -4.21
CA LYS A 121 15.79 -5.71 -3.07
C LYS A 121 14.98 -4.40 -3.11
N ALA A 122 14.55 -3.94 -4.28
CA ALA A 122 13.65 -2.80 -4.41
C ALA A 122 12.19 -3.19 -4.11
N ILE A 123 11.72 -4.31 -4.64
CA ILE A 123 10.34 -4.80 -4.51
C ILE A 123 9.98 -5.26 -3.09
N VAL A 124 10.87 -6.00 -2.41
CA VAL A 124 10.58 -6.62 -1.10
C VAL A 124 10.29 -5.60 0.00
N ARG A 125 10.71 -4.35 -0.19
CA ARG A 125 10.45 -3.25 0.74
C ARG A 125 9.06 -2.65 0.57
N LEU A 126 8.36 -2.95 -0.52
CA LEU A 126 7.11 -2.28 -0.86
C LEU A 126 5.98 -2.52 0.16
N PRO A 127 5.73 -3.76 0.64
CA PRO A 127 4.68 -4.00 1.63
C PRO A 127 4.92 -3.22 2.93
N ASP A 128 6.15 -3.21 3.44
CA ASP A 128 6.50 -2.44 4.63
C ASP A 128 6.18 -0.96 4.50
N LYS A 129 6.39 -0.42 3.30
CA LYS A 129 6.20 1.00 3.04
C LYS A 129 4.73 1.35 2.91
N ILE A 130 3.94 0.47 2.30
CA ILE A 130 2.48 0.54 2.32
C ILE A 130 1.97 0.45 3.76
N ASN A 131 2.44 -0.53 4.55
CA ASN A 131 2.05 -0.71 5.95
C ASN A 131 2.43 0.49 6.84
N THR A 132 3.66 1.00 6.70
CA THR A 132 4.12 2.20 7.40
C THR A 132 3.22 3.39 7.06
N PHE A 133 2.83 3.51 5.79
CA PHE A 133 1.95 4.57 5.35
C PHE A 133 0.55 4.46 5.95
N ILE A 134 -0.06 3.27 5.93
CA ILE A 134 -1.36 2.98 6.57
C ILE A 134 -1.31 3.34 8.06
N ASN A 135 -0.31 2.84 8.80
CA ASN A 135 -0.16 3.07 10.24
C ASN A 135 0.00 4.57 10.56
N ARG A 136 0.74 5.31 9.74
CA ARG A 136 0.88 6.77 9.91
C ARG A 136 -0.43 7.51 9.72
N MET A 137 -1.28 7.08 8.78
CA MET A 137 -2.60 7.67 8.59
C MET A 137 -3.51 7.41 9.80
N GLU A 138 -3.51 6.19 10.33
CA GLU A 138 -4.29 5.82 11.50
C GLU A 138 -3.83 6.57 12.76
N ASP A 139 -2.51 6.63 13.00
CA ASP A 139 -1.94 7.36 14.15
C ASP A 139 -2.24 8.86 14.07
N HIS A 140 -2.04 9.49 12.90
CA HIS A 140 -2.40 10.89 12.71
C HIS A 140 -3.90 11.11 12.93
N PHE A 141 -4.77 10.29 12.32
CA PHE A 141 -6.21 10.44 12.50
C PHE A 141 -6.63 10.27 13.96
N SER A 142 -6.06 9.31 14.68
CA SER A 142 -6.36 9.06 16.09
C SER A 142 -5.93 10.22 17.00
N ARG A 143 -4.84 10.92 16.66
CA ARG A 143 -4.32 12.03 17.47
C ARG A 143 -5.01 13.36 17.22
N ILE A 144 -5.26 13.70 15.96
CA ILE A 144 -5.65 15.06 15.56
C ILE A 144 -6.92 15.10 14.69
N GLY A 145 -7.53 13.96 14.38
CA GLY A 145 -8.79 13.88 13.63
C GLY A 145 -8.70 14.31 12.15
N VAL A 146 -7.48 14.42 11.63
CA VAL A 146 -7.14 14.76 10.24
C VAL A 146 -6.01 13.87 9.72
N VAL A 147 -5.97 13.66 8.40
CA VAL A 147 -4.88 12.92 7.73
C VAL A 147 -4.16 13.89 6.79
N TYR A 148 -2.92 14.22 7.13
CA TYR A 148 -2.06 15.01 6.26
C TYR A 148 -1.50 14.15 5.14
N SER A 149 -1.92 14.48 3.93
CA SER A 149 -1.58 13.77 2.71
C SER A 149 -0.20 14.15 2.16
N GLU A 150 0.47 15.16 2.70
CA GLU A 150 1.84 15.55 2.29
C GLU A 150 2.88 14.45 2.58
N LYS A 151 2.60 13.55 3.54
CA LYS A 151 3.43 12.35 3.77
C LYS A 151 3.09 11.17 2.82
N VAL A 152 2.13 11.32 1.91
CA VAL A 152 1.74 10.31 0.90
C VAL A 152 2.76 10.21 -0.22
N PHE A 153 3.53 11.26 -0.51
CA PHE A 153 4.54 11.22 -1.58
C PHE A 153 5.57 10.10 -1.37
N ASP A 154 5.87 9.76 -0.11
CA ASP A 154 6.73 8.63 0.25
C ASP A 154 6.32 7.35 -0.50
N ILE A 155 5.04 7.00 -0.57
CA ILE A 155 4.64 5.70 -1.13
C ILE A 155 4.89 5.61 -2.64
N LEU A 156 4.71 6.71 -3.37
CA LEU A 156 4.96 6.79 -4.80
C LEU A 156 6.46 6.74 -5.08
N ASP A 157 7.26 7.44 -4.28
CA ASP A 157 8.73 7.43 -4.41
C ASP A 157 9.31 6.03 -4.21
N HIS A 158 8.70 5.23 -3.34
CA HIS A 158 9.13 3.86 -3.09
C HIS A 158 8.79 2.92 -4.26
N LEU A 159 7.73 3.22 -5.02
CA LEU A 159 7.40 2.53 -6.27
C LEU A 159 8.25 3.02 -7.45
N GLN A 160 8.77 4.25 -7.43
CA GLN A 160 9.64 4.75 -8.51
C GLN A 160 10.93 3.94 -8.65
N ARG A 161 11.53 3.50 -7.54
CA ARG A 161 12.78 2.73 -7.57
C ARG A 161 12.65 1.43 -8.39
N PRO A 162 11.73 0.51 -8.09
CA PRO A 162 11.58 -0.71 -8.89
C PRO A 162 11.19 -0.40 -10.34
N ILE A 163 10.41 0.65 -10.62
CA ILE A 163 10.08 1.05 -12.00
C ILE A 163 11.33 1.47 -12.78
N LYS A 164 12.20 2.31 -12.18
CA LYS A 164 13.44 2.77 -12.80
C LYS A 164 14.36 1.59 -13.13
N ILE A 165 14.47 0.63 -12.21
CA ILE A 165 15.24 -0.60 -12.43
C ILE A 165 14.63 -1.39 -13.60
N VAL A 166 13.32 -1.65 -13.59
CA VAL A 166 12.69 -2.41 -14.68
C VAL A 166 12.87 -1.71 -16.03
N LYS A 167 12.71 -0.38 -16.11
CA LYS A 167 12.94 0.37 -17.35
C LYS A 167 14.36 0.19 -17.87
N HIS A 168 15.35 0.31 -16.97
CA HIS A 168 16.75 0.08 -17.32
C HIS A 168 17.00 -1.32 -17.88
N LEU A 169 16.45 -2.36 -17.25
CA LEU A 169 16.57 -3.75 -17.71
C LEU A 169 15.91 -3.99 -19.08
N LEU A 170 14.86 -3.24 -19.39
CA LEU A 170 14.16 -3.34 -20.68
C LEU A 170 14.84 -2.58 -21.81
N ASP A 171 15.74 -1.64 -21.49
CA ASP A 171 16.45 -0.81 -22.47
C ASP A 171 17.77 -1.46 -22.94
N HIS A 172 18.02 -2.72 -22.57
CA HIS A 172 19.20 -3.46 -23.02
C HIS A 172 19.23 -3.62 -24.56
N PRO A 173 20.34 -3.25 -25.23
CA PRO A 173 20.44 -3.18 -26.70
C PRO A 173 20.30 -4.53 -27.41
N GLU A 174 20.50 -5.65 -26.71
CA GLU A 174 20.48 -7.00 -27.28
C GLU A 174 19.12 -7.70 -27.17
N SER A 175 18.11 -7.08 -26.55
CA SER A 175 16.87 -7.80 -26.24
C SER A 175 15.93 -7.97 -27.45
N PRO A 176 15.04 -8.99 -27.41
CA PRO A 176 13.99 -9.19 -28.41
C PRO A 176 13.05 -7.97 -28.51
N GLN A 177 13.24 -7.15 -29.55
CA GLN A 177 12.63 -5.83 -29.74
C GLN A 177 11.10 -5.79 -29.51
N GLY A 178 10.37 -6.86 -29.83
CA GLY A 178 8.92 -6.92 -29.71
C GLY A 178 8.37 -7.11 -28.29
N LEU A 179 9.01 -7.94 -27.45
CA LEU A 179 8.52 -8.26 -26.10
C LEU A 179 8.80 -7.12 -25.12
N HIS A 180 9.99 -6.53 -25.20
CA HIS A 180 10.38 -5.39 -24.38
C HIS A 180 9.53 -4.15 -24.71
N LEU A 181 9.18 -3.95 -25.97
CA LEU A 181 8.30 -2.84 -26.38
C LEU A 181 6.89 -2.96 -25.75
N GLN A 182 6.29 -4.15 -25.75
CA GLN A 182 4.98 -4.36 -25.12
C GLN A 182 5.05 -4.12 -23.61
N TYR A 183 6.12 -4.59 -22.95
CA TYR A 183 6.30 -4.40 -21.53
C TYR A 183 6.55 -2.93 -21.17
N ARG A 184 7.34 -2.21 -21.97
CA ARG A 184 7.59 -0.76 -21.82
C ARG A 184 6.29 0.04 -21.93
N ARG A 185 5.49 -0.21 -22.97
CA ARG A 185 4.17 0.42 -23.14
C ARG A 185 3.26 0.17 -21.93
N TRP A 186 3.24 -1.07 -21.44
CA TRP A 186 2.46 -1.40 -20.25
C TRP A 186 2.96 -0.65 -19.00
N ILE A 187 4.28 -0.54 -18.78
CA ILE A 187 4.84 0.23 -17.67
C ILE A 187 4.44 1.70 -17.76
N ASP A 188 4.48 2.31 -18.94
CA ASP A 188 4.16 3.74 -19.10
C ASP A 188 2.68 4.02 -18.80
N VAL A 189 1.78 3.14 -19.26
CA VAL A 189 0.35 3.19 -18.92
C VAL A 189 0.15 2.98 -17.41
N TRP A 190 0.78 1.96 -16.84
CA TRP A 190 0.69 1.66 -15.41
C TRP A 190 1.21 2.84 -14.57
N ASN A 191 2.34 3.44 -14.94
CA ASN A 191 2.94 4.59 -14.23
C ASN A 191 2.03 5.81 -14.29
N SER A 192 1.36 6.04 -15.44
CA SER A 192 0.36 7.10 -15.57
C SER A 192 -0.83 6.88 -14.62
N HIS A 193 -1.30 5.63 -14.48
CA HIS A 193 -2.33 5.29 -13.50
C HIS A 193 -1.84 5.44 -12.06
N LEU A 194 -0.58 5.08 -11.77
CA LEU A 194 0.01 5.25 -10.45
C LEU A 194 0.07 6.73 -10.08
N CYS A 195 0.56 7.60 -10.96
CA CYS A 195 0.59 9.04 -10.71
C CYS A 195 -0.82 9.57 -10.41
N ARG A 196 -1.83 9.16 -11.19
CA ARG A 196 -3.22 9.57 -10.96
C ARG A 196 -3.78 9.08 -9.62
N ALA A 197 -3.50 7.82 -9.25
CA ALA A 197 -3.89 7.24 -7.97
C ALA A 197 -3.21 7.97 -6.81
N GLY A 198 -1.91 8.21 -6.94
CA GLY A 198 -1.09 8.98 -6.02
C GLY A 198 -1.65 10.38 -5.78
N CYS A 199 -1.93 11.14 -6.85
CA CYS A 199 -2.53 12.46 -6.73
C CYS A 199 -3.86 12.44 -5.96
N ARG A 200 -4.69 11.39 -6.10
CA ARG A 200 -5.94 11.25 -5.33
C ARG A 200 -5.67 10.96 -3.85
N ALA A 201 -4.72 10.07 -3.55
CA ALA A 201 -4.30 9.78 -2.19
C ALA A 201 -3.64 10.99 -1.50
N SER A 202 -2.98 11.86 -2.28
CA SER A 202 -2.32 13.07 -1.81
C SER A 202 -3.26 14.28 -1.63
N ARG A 203 -4.54 14.19 -2.00
CA ARG A 203 -5.45 15.34 -1.88
C ARG A 203 -5.72 15.66 -0.40
N PRO A 204 -5.58 16.92 0.02
CA PRO A 204 -5.96 17.31 1.37
C PRO A 204 -7.45 17.05 1.57
N HIS A 205 -7.78 16.32 2.62
CA HIS A 205 -9.15 16.18 3.07
C HIS A 205 -9.54 17.45 3.81
N VAL A 206 -9.98 18.47 3.06
CA VAL A 206 -10.45 19.73 3.63
C VAL A 206 -11.78 19.48 4.32
N THR A 207 -11.79 19.51 5.65
CA THR A 207 -13.02 19.51 6.43
C THR A 207 -13.62 20.92 6.37
N TRP A 208 -14.75 21.07 5.67
CA TRP A 208 -15.51 22.32 5.50
C TRP A 208 -16.17 22.87 6.78
N LYS A 209 -15.46 22.92 7.92
CA LYS A 209 -16.10 23.28 9.20
C LYS A 209 -15.69 24.57 9.89
N ASN A 210 -14.75 25.38 9.38
CA ASN A 210 -14.31 26.57 10.14
C ASN A 210 -14.31 27.94 9.42
N ASP A 211 -14.81 28.08 8.19
CA ASP A 211 -14.76 29.39 7.51
C ASP A 211 -16.01 30.28 7.68
N ILE A 212 -16.98 29.92 8.53
CA ILE A 212 -18.21 30.74 8.70
C ILE A 212 -18.18 31.67 9.93
N HIS A 213 -17.14 31.65 10.77
CA HIS A 213 -17.09 32.51 11.98
C HIS A 213 -16.01 33.60 12.03
N ARG A 214 -15.45 34.01 10.89
CA ARG A 214 -14.67 35.27 10.80
C ARG A 214 -15.27 36.23 9.79
N SER A 215 -16.43 36.79 10.13
CA SER A 215 -16.94 38.04 9.56
C SER A 215 -18.12 38.51 10.41
N TYR A 216 -17.85 39.03 11.61
CA TYR A 216 -18.63 40.07 12.28
C TYR A 216 -17.73 40.77 13.29
#